data_AF-A0A7Z7HR21-F1
#
_entry.id   AF-A0A7Z7HR21-F1
#
_cell.length_a   1.000
_cell.length_b   1.000
_cell.length_c   1.000
_cell.angle_alpha   90.00
_cell.angle_beta   90.00
_cell.angle_gamma   90.00
#
_symmetry.space_group_name_H-M   'P 1'
#
loop_
_entity.id
_entity.type
_entity.pdbx_description
1 polymer ?
#
loop_
_entity_poly.entity_id
_entity_poly.type
_entity_poly.pdbx_seq_one_letter_code
_entity_poly.pdbx_strand_id
1 'polypeptide(L)'
;MIRNEMKTKKLTSLEDAIAIMAECEALSATEEVSLDQLAGRILAEDIVTPDHLPRWDCSAMDGYAVVHADLRDGAWLPVNQRIPKKGANVRIAGEDIQKGNVCLPGGRRLDAAAIGMMAMIGRAAADQVAWPVKAAFDWPNPDSRREFLRARSRMGPDGHEAAICRNQSSGAPSSLGWMDGLIDLPGGCAVRAGDTVRYLALSDLLAG
;
A
#
# COMPACT_ATOMS: atom_id res chain seq x y z
N MET A 1 50.29 19.92 1.01
CA MET A 1 49.69 19.76 -0.34
C MET A 1 49.27 18.30 -0.46
N ILE A 2 48.03 17.95 -0.08
CA ILE A 2 47.55 16.56 -0.08
C ILE A 2 46.80 16.35 -1.39
N ARG A 3 47.38 15.58 -2.32
CA ARG A 3 46.70 15.15 -3.55
C ARG A 3 45.71 14.05 -3.19
N ASN A 4 44.42 14.33 -3.36
CA ASN A 4 43.36 13.34 -3.21
C ASN A 4 43.24 12.59 -4.55
N GLU A 5 43.85 11.40 -4.64
CA GLU A 5 43.67 10.51 -5.80
C GLU A 5 42.28 9.88 -5.75
N MET A 6 41.30 10.56 -6.36
CA MET A 6 40.03 9.94 -6.70
C MET A 6 40.28 8.89 -7.78
N LYS A 7 40.44 7.62 -7.39
CA LYS A 7 40.39 6.48 -8.32
C LYS A 7 39.10 6.59 -9.13
N THR A 8 39.22 6.82 -10.43
CA THR A 8 38.09 6.84 -11.36
C THR A 8 37.49 5.44 -11.42
N LYS A 9 36.40 5.23 -10.67
CA LYS A 9 35.58 4.01 -10.78
C LYS A 9 35.11 3.93 -12.22
N LYS A 10 35.45 2.84 -12.93
CA LYS A 10 35.02 2.60 -14.31
C LYS A 10 33.50 2.69 -14.37
N LEU A 11 32.95 3.51 -15.26
CA LEU A 11 31.50 3.67 -15.43
C LEU A 11 30.92 2.36 -15.96
N THR A 12 30.00 1.76 -15.20
CA THR A 12 29.24 0.56 -15.58
C THR A 12 28.26 0.93 -16.69
N SER A 13 28.09 0.06 -17.69
CA SER A 13 27.06 0.27 -18.72
C SER A 13 25.66 0.13 -18.10
N LEU A 14 24.64 0.72 -18.73
CA LEU A 14 23.25 0.56 -18.27
C LEU A 14 22.83 -0.92 -18.24
N GLU A 15 23.25 -1.69 -19.24
CA GLU A 15 22.95 -3.11 -19.36
C GLU A 15 23.59 -3.91 -18.22
N ASP A 16 24.87 -3.66 -17.94
CA ASP A 16 25.57 -4.28 -16.81
C ASP A 16 24.95 -3.87 -15.47
N ALA A 17 24.52 -2.61 -15.33
CA ALA A 17 23.86 -2.14 -14.11
C ALA A 17 22.51 -2.84 -13.89
N ILE A 18 21.72 -3.05 -14.95
CA ILE A 18 20.46 -3.80 -14.88
C ILE A 18 20.72 -5.27 -14.54
N ALA A 19 21.74 -5.90 -15.15
CA ALA A 19 22.11 -7.28 -14.84
C ALA A 19 22.53 -7.45 -13.37
N ILE A 20 23.35 -6.53 -12.85
CA ILE A 20 23.75 -6.52 -11.43
C ILE A 20 22.53 -6.33 -10.50
N MET A 21 21.60 -5.45 -10.87
CA MET A 21 20.36 -5.27 -10.09
C MET A 21 19.49 -6.52 -10.12
N ALA A 22 19.47 -7.27 -11.22
CA ALA A 22 18.73 -8.53 -11.33
C ALA A 22 19.35 -9.67 -10.50
N GLU A 23 20.65 -9.59 -10.18
CA GLU A 23 21.32 -10.51 -9.26
C GLU A 23 21.04 -10.20 -7.78
N CYS A 24 20.45 -9.04 -7.47
CA CYS A 24 20.06 -8.71 -6.10
C CYS A 24 18.84 -9.53 -5.66
N GLU A 25 18.92 -10.09 -4.46
CA GLU A 25 17.83 -10.85 -3.88
C GLU A 25 16.65 -9.92 -3.55
N ALA A 26 15.47 -10.24 -4.07
CA ALA A 26 14.25 -9.50 -3.77
C ALA A 26 13.90 -9.68 -2.29
N LEU A 27 13.43 -8.61 -1.65
CA LEU A 27 13.00 -8.70 -0.25
C LEU A 27 11.82 -9.66 -0.11
N SER A 28 11.99 -10.62 0.79
CA SER A 28 10.98 -11.63 1.13
C SER A 28 10.35 -11.41 2.50
N ALA A 29 10.82 -10.42 3.26
CA ALA A 29 10.29 -10.13 4.58
C ALA A 29 8.91 -9.46 4.49
N THR A 30 7.92 -10.10 5.13
CA THR A 30 6.54 -9.61 5.20
C THR A 30 6.14 -9.35 6.65
N GLU A 31 5.17 -8.46 6.83
CA GLU A 31 4.50 -8.25 8.11
C GLU A 31 2.99 -8.09 7.88
N GLU A 32 2.18 -8.63 8.79
CA GLU A 32 0.73 -8.47 8.78
C GLU A 32 0.37 -7.11 9.39
N VAL A 33 -0.40 -6.31 8.66
CA VAL A 33 -0.76 -4.96 9.09
C VAL A 33 -2.27 -4.73 8.94
N SER A 34 -2.84 -4.03 9.93
CA SER A 34 -4.25 -3.61 9.95
C SER A 34 -4.62 -2.70 8.77
N LEU A 35 -5.86 -2.79 8.31
CA LEU A 35 -6.37 -2.09 7.13
C LEU A 35 -6.16 -0.57 7.16
N ASP A 36 -6.31 0.07 8.32
CA ASP A 36 -6.10 1.51 8.51
C ASP A 36 -4.63 1.94 8.36
N GLN A 37 -3.70 0.99 8.46
CA GLN A 37 -2.27 1.22 8.35
C GLN A 37 -1.70 0.80 6.99
N LEU A 38 -2.50 0.20 6.09
CA LEU A 38 -2.06 -0.35 4.81
C LEU A 38 -1.80 0.69 3.71
N ALA A 39 -2.27 1.93 3.88
CA ALA A 39 -2.15 2.96 2.84
C ALA A 39 -0.69 3.20 2.40
N GLY A 40 -0.46 3.12 1.10
CA GLY A 40 0.84 3.34 0.45
C GLY A 40 1.83 2.18 0.58
N ARG A 41 1.48 1.09 1.27
CA ARG A 41 2.31 -0.12 1.43
C ARG A 41 2.28 -1.01 0.19
N ILE A 42 3.18 -1.98 0.08
CA ILE A 42 3.22 -2.95 -1.02
C ILE A 42 2.67 -4.28 -0.52
N LEU A 43 1.61 -4.76 -1.16
CA LEU A 43 0.99 -6.04 -0.84
C LEU A 43 1.97 -7.19 -1.11
N ALA A 44 2.12 -8.12 -0.16
CA ALA A 44 3.11 -9.19 -0.30
C ALA A 44 2.65 -10.33 -1.23
N GLU A 45 1.35 -10.65 -1.22
CA GLU A 45 0.78 -11.80 -1.92
C GLU A 45 -0.57 -11.44 -2.58
N ASP A 46 -1.04 -12.29 -3.51
CA ASP A 46 -2.33 -12.10 -4.14
C ASP A 46 -3.48 -12.17 -3.11
N ILE A 47 -4.36 -11.17 -3.15
CA ILE A 47 -5.63 -11.22 -2.42
C ILE A 47 -6.70 -11.81 -3.34
N VAL A 48 -7.22 -12.96 -2.95
CA VAL A 48 -8.36 -13.62 -3.60
C VAL A 48 -9.68 -13.22 -2.96
N THR A 49 -10.75 -13.23 -3.76
CA THR A 49 -12.10 -12.98 -3.25
C THR A 49 -12.64 -14.20 -2.50
N PRO A 50 -13.13 -14.05 -1.25
CA PRO A 50 -13.66 -15.18 -0.48
C PRO A 50 -15.02 -15.67 -1.03
N ASP A 51 -15.76 -14.80 -1.72
CA ASP A 51 -17.06 -15.06 -2.33
C ASP A 51 -17.21 -14.28 -3.65
N HIS A 52 -18.28 -14.55 -4.39
CA HIS A 52 -18.64 -13.83 -5.61
C HIS A 52 -18.89 -12.34 -5.35
N LEU A 53 -18.58 -11.50 -6.35
CA LEU A 53 -18.92 -10.08 -6.39
C LEU A 53 -19.73 -9.80 -7.67
N PRO A 54 -21.00 -9.35 -7.56
CA PRO A 54 -21.83 -9.36 -6.34
C PRO A 54 -22.04 -10.79 -5.80
N ARG A 55 -22.40 -10.92 -4.51
CA ARG A 55 -22.57 -12.22 -3.83
C ARG A 55 -23.77 -13.02 -4.34
N TRP A 56 -24.82 -12.31 -4.76
CA TRP A 56 -26.08 -12.83 -5.27
C TRP A 56 -26.56 -11.91 -6.37
N ASP A 57 -27.49 -12.40 -7.19
CA ASP A 57 -28.17 -11.61 -8.20
C ASP A 57 -28.79 -10.37 -7.55
N CYS A 58 -28.45 -9.18 -8.01
CA CYS A 58 -28.95 -7.93 -7.45
C CYS A 58 -29.41 -6.95 -8.54
N SER A 59 -30.30 -6.03 -8.16
CA SER A 59 -30.76 -4.99 -9.09
C SER A 59 -29.59 -4.06 -9.44
N ALA A 60 -29.41 -3.77 -10.73
CA ALA A 60 -28.48 -2.76 -11.22
C ALA A 60 -29.05 -1.34 -11.14
N MET A 61 -30.32 -1.20 -10.76
CA MET A 61 -31.09 0.06 -10.81
C MET A 61 -31.85 0.32 -9.52
N ASP A 62 -32.07 1.60 -9.23
CA ASP A 62 -32.93 2.07 -8.15
C ASP A 62 -34.42 1.98 -8.55
N GLY A 63 -35.00 0.80 -8.38
CA GLY A 63 -36.46 0.56 -8.36
C GLY A 63 -37.33 1.26 -9.41
N TYR A 64 -38.57 1.53 -9.02
CA TYR A 64 -39.54 2.33 -9.78
C TYR A 64 -39.94 3.54 -8.93
N ALA A 65 -39.99 4.73 -9.55
CA ALA A 65 -40.60 5.91 -8.93
C ALA A 65 -42.12 5.86 -9.12
N VAL A 66 -42.89 6.05 -8.05
CA VAL A 66 -44.35 6.11 -8.08
C VAL A 66 -44.83 7.52 -7.69
N VAL A 67 -45.88 8.01 -8.36
CA VAL A 67 -46.56 9.24 -7.94
C VAL A 67 -47.54 8.87 -6.83
N HIS A 68 -47.32 9.39 -5.62
CA HIS A 68 -48.12 9.00 -4.44
C HIS A 68 -49.63 9.23 -4.63
N ALA A 69 -50.02 10.31 -5.32
CA ALA A 69 -51.43 10.62 -5.59
C ALA A 69 -52.15 9.58 -6.48
N ASP A 70 -51.38 8.76 -7.21
CA ASP A 70 -51.92 7.71 -8.08
C ASP A 70 -52.09 6.37 -7.34
N LEU A 71 -51.56 6.25 -6.11
CA LEU A 71 -51.72 5.05 -5.29
C LEU A 71 -53.15 4.97 -4.74
N ARG A 72 -53.88 3.93 -5.16
CA ARG A 72 -55.19 3.55 -4.64
C ARG A 72 -55.17 2.05 -4.34
N ASP A 73 -55.92 1.61 -3.33
CA ASP A 73 -55.96 0.19 -2.96
C ASP A 73 -56.37 -0.69 -4.15
N GLY A 74 -55.54 -1.68 -4.46
CA GLY A 74 -55.75 -2.61 -5.58
C GLY A 74 -55.55 -2.02 -6.98
N ALA A 75 -55.06 -0.78 -7.12
CA ALA A 75 -54.84 -0.17 -8.42
C ALA A 75 -53.56 -0.67 -9.11
N TRP A 76 -53.67 -0.89 -10.42
CA TRP A 76 -52.53 -1.10 -11.30
C TRP A 76 -52.04 0.26 -11.83
N LEU A 77 -50.75 0.55 -11.68
CA LEU A 77 -50.15 1.77 -12.23
C LEU A 77 -49.62 1.51 -13.66
N PRO A 78 -49.92 2.38 -14.64
CA PRO A 78 -49.33 2.27 -15.97
C PRO A 78 -47.84 2.60 -15.90
N VAL A 79 -47.00 1.73 -16.50
CA VAL A 79 -45.58 1.99 -16.63
C VAL A 79 -45.38 3.02 -17.75
N ASN A 80 -44.94 4.23 -17.40
CA ASN A 80 -44.70 5.32 -18.36
C ASN A 80 -43.34 5.19 -19.09
N GLN A 81 -42.55 4.16 -18.77
CA GLN A 81 -41.28 3.85 -19.41
C GLN A 81 -41.31 2.46 -20.06
N ARG A 82 -40.31 2.17 -20.88
CA ARG A 82 -40.15 0.86 -21.50
C ARG A 82 -39.94 -0.22 -20.43
N ILE A 83 -40.74 -1.29 -20.49
CA ILE A 83 -40.52 -2.48 -19.66
C ILE A 83 -39.21 -3.15 -20.12
N PRO A 84 -38.22 -3.32 -19.22
CA PRO A 84 -36.98 -4.01 -19.56
C PRO A 84 -37.24 -5.47 -19.93
N LYS A 85 -36.41 -6.03 -20.80
CA LYS A 85 -36.44 -7.48 -21.08
C LYS A 85 -36.08 -8.27 -19.81
N LYS A 86 -36.52 -9.53 -19.72
CA LYS A 86 -36.10 -10.44 -18.65
C LYS A 86 -34.57 -10.45 -18.52
N GLY A 87 -34.07 -10.28 -17.30
CA GLY A 87 -32.64 -10.23 -16.99
C GLY A 87 -31.93 -8.91 -17.30
N ALA A 88 -32.61 -7.93 -17.89
CA ALA A 88 -32.07 -6.57 -17.93
C ALA A 88 -32.05 -5.97 -16.53
N ASN A 89 -31.05 -5.12 -16.27
CA ASN A 89 -30.88 -4.44 -14.99
C ASN A 89 -30.70 -5.39 -13.79
N VAL A 90 -30.19 -6.59 -14.03
CA VAL A 90 -29.78 -7.54 -12.98
C VAL A 90 -28.28 -7.75 -13.14
N ARG A 91 -27.54 -7.56 -12.05
CA ARG A 91 -26.15 -7.98 -11.95
C ARG A 91 -26.14 -9.39 -11.40
N ILE A 92 -25.63 -10.34 -12.16
CA ILE A 92 -25.62 -11.75 -11.77
C ILE A 92 -24.52 -11.99 -10.74
N ALA A 93 -24.73 -12.95 -9.84
CA ALA A 93 -23.71 -13.35 -8.87
C ALA A 93 -22.38 -13.65 -9.55
N GLY A 94 -21.31 -12.96 -9.12
CA GLY A 94 -19.96 -13.15 -9.65
C GLY A 94 -19.70 -12.50 -11.01
N GLU A 95 -20.60 -11.63 -11.49
CA GLU A 95 -20.43 -10.89 -12.74
C GLU A 95 -19.19 -9.97 -12.72
N ASP A 96 -18.86 -9.36 -11.56
CA ASP A 96 -17.63 -8.56 -11.45
C ASP A 96 -16.41 -9.45 -11.23
N ILE A 97 -16.45 -10.26 -10.17
CA ILE A 97 -15.35 -11.15 -9.78
C ILE A 97 -15.91 -12.46 -9.26
N GLN A 98 -15.42 -13.58 -9.81
CA GLN A 98 -15.76 -14.91 -9.33
C GLN A 98 -14.99 -15.24 -8.06
N LYS A 99 -15.65 -15.96 -7.14
CA LYS A 99 -15.03 -16.49 -5.92
C LYS A 99 -13.71 -17.20 -6.22
N GLY A 100 -12.68 -16.90 -5.43
CA GLY A 100 -11.35 -17.50 -5.57
C GLY A 100 -10.45 -16.80 -6.59
N ASN A 101 -10.99 -15.90 -7.42
CA ASN A 101 -10.15 -15.12 -8.32
C ASN A 101 -9.41 -14.01 -7.55
N VAL A 102 -8.21 -13.71 -8.03
CA VAL A 102 -7.38 -12.60 -7.53
C VAL A 102 -8.07 -11.28 -7.82
N CYS A 103 -8.31 -10.49 -6.77
CA CYS A 103 -8.84 -9.12 -6.88
C CYS A 103 -7.76 -8.06 -6.68
N LEU A 104 -6.67 -8.37 -5.98
CA LEU A 104 -5.49 -7.52 -5.86
C LEU A 104 -4.23 -8.39 -6.00
N PRO A 105 -3.39 -8.18 -7.01
CA PRO A 105 -2.16 -8.95 -7.17
C PRO A 105 -1.10 -8.54 -6.14
N GLY A 106 -0.27 -9.48 -5.71
CA GLY A 106 0.94 -9.24 -4.92
C GLY A 106 1.92 -8.31 -5.65
N GLY A 107 2.73 -7.60 -4.88
CA GLY A 107 3.60 -6.53 -5.38
C GLY A 107 2.88 -5.22 -5.70
N ARG A 108 1.54 -5.18 -5.62
CA ARG A 108 0.76 -3.96 -5.85
C ARG A 108 0.91 -2.99 -4.67
N ARG A 109 1.13 -1.71 -4.98
CA ARG A 109 1.02 -0.62 -4.01
C ARG A 109 -0.45 -0.37 -3.62
N LEU A 110 -0.72 -0.33 -2.33
CA LEU A 110 -2.06 -0.21 -1.74
C LEU A 110 -2.52 1.25 -1.73
N ASP A 111 -3.18 1.64 -2.83
CA ASP A 111 -3.89 2.90 -2.98
C ASP A 111 -5.28 2.87 -2.29
N ALA A 112 -6.02 3.98 -2.34
CA ALA A 112 -7.35 4.08 -1.74
C ALA A 112 -8.36 3.08 -2.34
N ALA A 113 -8.25 2.75 -3.63
CA ALA A 113 -9.14 1.79 -4.28
C ALA A 113 -8.82 0.35 -3.86
N ALA A 114 -7.53 0.01 -3.68
CA ALA A 114 -7.10 -1.27 -3.14
C ALA A 114 -7.59 -1.46 -1.69
N ILE A 115 -7.47 -0.42 -0.84
CA ILE A 115 -8.03 -0.45 0.51
C ILE A 115 -9.55 -0.63 0.46
N GLY A 116 -10.24 0.08 -0.44
CA GLY A 116 -11.68 -0.07 -0.64
C GLY A 116 -12.09 -1.48 -1.06
N MET A 117 -11.33 -2.10 -1.97
CA MET A 117 -11.53 -3.49 -2.39
C MET A 117 -11.34 -4.46 -1.21
N MET A 118 -10.27 -4.29 -0.41
CA MET A 118 -10.04 -5.10 0.79
C MET A 118 -11.18 -4.97 1.81
N ALA A 119 -11.64 -3.74 2.06
CA ALA A 119 -12.79 -3.48 2.94
C ALA A 119 -14.07 -4.14 2.40
N MET A 120 -14.33 -4.01 1.10
CA MET A 120 -15.51 -4.57 0.43
C MET A 120 -15.58 -6.10 0.56
N ILE A 121 -14.43 -6.79 0.49
CA ILE A 121 -14.38 -8.25 0.67
C ILE A 121 -14.27 -8.68 2.14
N GLY A 122 -14.28 -7.74 3.09
CA GLY A 122 -14.22 -8.01 4.52
C GLY A 122 -12.82 -8.39 5.05
N ARG A 123 -11.75 -8.01 4.36
CA ARG A 123 -10.37 -8.29 4.78
C ARG A 123 -9.81 -7.11 5.59
N ALA A 124 -9.61 -7.34 6.89
CA ALA A 124 -9.21 -6.30 7.86
C ALA A 124 -7.68 -6.15 8.04
N ALA A 125 -6.89 -7.01 7.42
CA ALA A 125 -5.43 -6.97 7.46
C ALA A 125 -4.84 -7.68 6.22
N ALA A 126 -3.61 -7.33 5.85
CA ALA A 126 -2.84 -8.06 4.86
C ALA A 126 -1.34 -8.01 5.14
N ASP A 127 -0.66 -9.01 4.63
CA ASP A 127 0.79 -9.05 4.59
C ASP A 127 1.33 -8.07 3.57
N GLN A 128 2.39 -7.38 3.95
CA GLN A 128 2.99 -6.35 3.13
C GLN A 128 4.52 -6.42 3.20
N VAL A 129 5.19 -5.97 2.14
CA VAL A 129 6.66 -6.00 2.05
C VAL A 129 7.26 -4.90 2.93
N ALA A 130 8.18 -5.26 3.82
CA ALA A 130 8.96 -4.32 4.61
C ALA A 130 10.43 -4.37 4.19
N TRP A 131 11.13 -3.22 4.21
CA TRP A 131 12.59 -3.21 4.26
C TRP A 131 13.02 -3.26 5.73
N PRO A 132 13.37 -4.43 6.28
CA PRO A 132 13.99 -4.50 7.59
C PRO A 132 15.41 -3.96 7.49
N VAL A 133 15.72 -2.91 8.26
CA VAL A 133 17.07 -2.36 8.38
C VAL A 133 17.45 -2.24 9.84
N LYS A 134 18.75 -2.32 10.14
CA LYS A 134 19.24 -2.16 11.51
C LYS A 134 19.25 -0.68 11.89
N ALA A 135 18.70 -0.33 13.05
CA ALA A 135 18.74 1.03 13.56
C ALA A 135 20.17 1.39 14.00
N ALA A 136 20.74 2.45 13.44
CA ALA A 136 22.00 3.04 13.89
C ALA A 136 21.76 4.25 14.82
N PHE A 137 20.66 4.23 15.58
CA PHE A 137 20.20 5.31 16.44
C PHE A 137 19.37 4.77 17.62
N ASP A 138 19.22 5.61 18.65
CA ASP A 138 18.28 5.40 19.74
C ASP A 138 17.09 6.38 19.60
N TRP A 139 15.88 5.88 19.86
CA TRP A 139 14.63 6.64 19.90
C TRP A 139 13.85 6.29 21.18
N PRO A 140 14.24 6.85 22.34
CA PRO A 140 13.72 6.42 23.63
C PRO A 140 12.34 7.00 23.98
N ASN A 141 11.92 8.11 23.34
CA ASN A 141 10.72 8.87 23.69
C ASN A 141 9.76 8.96 22.50
N PRO A 142 9.07 7.88 22.13
CA PRO A 142 8.16 7.87 20.98
C PRO A 142 6.88 8.68 21.24
N ASP A 143 6.31 9.26 20.17
CA ASP A 143 4.96 9.84 20.20
C ASP A 143 3.93 8.71 20.26
N SER A 144 2.78 8.97 20.88
CA SER A 144 1.59 8.11 20.81
C SER A 144 1.08 7.85 19.38
N ARG A 145 1.40 8.74 18.45
CA ARG A 145 1.04 8.68 17.04
C ARG A 145 2.15 7.99 16.25
N ARG A 146 1.80 7.41 15.11
CA ARG A 146 2.74 6.86 14.14
C ARG A 146 3.73 7.94 13.68
N GLU A 147 5.02 7.62 13.72
CA GLU A 147 6.10 8.54 13.40
C GLU A 147 6.80 8.13 12.10
N PHE A 148 7.15 9.12 11.28
CA PHE A 148 7.97 8.94 10.09
C PHE A 148 9.28 9.70 10.26
N LEU A 149 10.33 8.99 10.65
CA LEU A 149 11.63 9.60 10.91
C LEU A 149 12.42 9.72 9.60
N ARG A 150 12.93 10.92 9.31
CA ARG A 150 13.83 11.13 8.17
C ARG A 150 15.12 10.40 8.40
N ALA A 151 15.41 9.47 7.50
CA ALA A 151 16.49 8.52 7.66
C ALA A 151 17.31 8.40 6.38
N ARG A 152 18.50 7.86 6.57
CA ARG A 152 19.42 7.54 5.49
C ARG A 152 19.91 6.13 5.67
N SER A 153 19.78 5.34 4.62
CA SER A 153 20.32 3.99 4.51
C SER A 153 21.83 4.04 4.28
N ARG A 154 22.56 3.15 4.95
CA ARG A 154 23.97 2.90 4.71
C ARG A 154 24.22 1.40 4.70
N MET A 155 25.09 0.96 3.79
CA MET A 155 25.61 -0.40 3.83
C MET A 155 26.61 -0.54 4.98
N GLY A 156 26.30 -1.40 5.94
CA GLY A 156 27.20 -1.86 7.02
C GLY A 156 27.79 -3.25 6.71
N PRO A 157 28.66 -3.77 7.59
CA PRO A 157 29.26 -5.10 7.43
C PRO A 157 28.24 -6.25 7.53
N ASP A 158 27.15 -6.07 8.29
CA ASP A 158 26.10 -7.08 8.52
C ASP A 158 24.79 -6.78 7.77
N GLY A 159 24.84 -5.88 6.78
CA GLY A 159 23.69 -5.47 5.96
C GLY A 159 23.35 -3.99 6.08
N HIS A 160 22.13 -3.61 5.68
CA HIS A 160 21.70 -2.22 5.70
C HIS A 160 21.41 -1.71 7.11
N GLU A 161 21.98 -0.57 7.44
CA GLU A 161 21.72 0.20 8.65
C GLU A 161 21.08 1.54 8.28
N ALA A 162 20.11 2.01 9.07
CA ALA A 162 19.50 3.32 8.91
C ALA A 162 19.90 4.25 10.04
N ALA A 163 20.44 5.41 9.68
CA ALA A 163 20.68 6.51 10.60
C ALA A 163 19.59 7.57 10.45
N ILE A 164 19.19 8.20 11.54
CA ILE A 164 18.23 9.32 11.52
C ILE A 164 18.94 10.67 11.47
N CYS A 165 18.31 11.64 10.83
CA CYS A 165 18.78 13.02 10.89
C CYS A 165 18.67 13.55 12.34
N ARG A 166 19.68 14.30 12.82
CA ARG A 166 19.65 14.89 14.18
C ARG A 166 18.47 15.83 14.40
N ASN A 167 18.04 16.53 13.35
CA ASN A 167 16.90 17.44 13.40
C ASN A 167 15.74 16.85 12.59
N GLN A 168 14.72 16.36 13.28
CA GLN A 168 13.51 15.78 12.68
C GLN A 168 12.40 16.80 12.42
N SER A 169 12.62 18.08 12.73
CA SER A 169 11.63 19.14 12.49
C SER A 169 11.25 19.23 11.01
N SER A 170 9.95 19.27 10.71
CA SER A 170 9.42 19.44 9.34
C SER A 170 9.83 20.77 8.71
N GLY A 171 10.15 21.78 9.53
CA GLY A 171 10.67 23.07 9.07
C GLY A 171 12.18 23.09 8.81
N ALA A 172 12.88 21.96 8.91
CA ALA A 172 14.32 21.87 8.67
C ALA A 172 14.61 21.32 7.26
N PRO A 173 14.73 22.17 6.22
CA PRO A 173 15.01 21.70 4.85
C PRO A 173 16.34 20.95 4.71
N SER A 174 17.28 21.16 5.65
CA SER A 174 18.53 20.38 5.72
C SER A 174 18.29 18.88 5.96
N SER A 175 17.20 18.50 6.62
CA SER A 175 16.85 17.10 6.85
C SER A 175 16.27 16.43 5.60
N LEU A 176 15.54 17.19 4.77
CA LEU A 176 15.00 16.72 3.48
C LEU A 176 16.10 16.44 2.45
N GLY A 177 17.12 17.30 2.37
CA GLY A 177 18.24 17.08 1.45
C GLY A 177 19.21 15.99 1.90
N TRP A 178 19.16 15.57 3.17
CA TRP A 178 20.05 14.55 3.74
C TRP A 178 19.49 13.14 3.68
N MET A 179 18.16 12.98 3.76
CA MET A 179 17.49 11.69 3.80
C MET A 179 17.45 11.01 2.43
N ASP A 180 17.48 9.67 2.41
CA ASP A 180 17.13 8.86 1.22
C ASP A 180 15.92 7.94 1.47
N GLY A 181 15.28 8.07 2.64
CA GLY A 181 14.06 7.36 2.99
C GLY A 181 13.50 7.80 4.34
N LEU A 182 12.48 7.08 4.78
CA LEU A 182 11.79 7.29 6.04
C LEU A 182 11.83 6.00 6.86
N ILE A 183 11.99 6.09 8.17
CA ILE A 183 11.68 5.00 9.08
C ILE A 183 10.24 5.17 9.53
N ASP A 184 9.47 4.10 9.41
CA ASP A 184 8.05 4.06 9.76
C ASP A 184 7.87 3.34 11.09
N LEU A 185 7.52 4.09 12.13
CA LEU A 185 7.35 3.59 13.50
C LEU A 185 5.89 3.68 13.93
N PRO A 186 5.26 2.57 14.35
CA PRO A 186 3.97 2.60 15.03
C PRO A 186 4.01 3.50 16.29
N GLY A 187 2.86 4.03 16.67
CA GLY A 187 2.76 4.88 17.87
C GLY A 187 3.24 4.15 19.13
N GLY A 188 4.03 4.84 19.96
CA GLY A 188 4.61 4.31 21.19
C GLY A 188 5.82 3.37 20.99
N CYS A 189 6.35 3.24 19.77
CA CYS A 189 7.47 2.36 19.47
C CYS A 189 8.83 3.01 19.79
N ALA A 190 9.44 2.60 20.91
CA ALA A 190 10.83 2.97 21.22
C ALA A 190 11.81 2.08 20.44
N VAL A 191 12.94 2.65 20.02
CA VAL A 191 13.97 1.96 19.23
C VAL A 191 15.32 2.10 19.92
N ARG A 192 16.11 1.03 19.92
CA ARG A 192 17.52 1.05 20.31
C ARG A 192 18.41 0.74 19.12
N ALA A 193 19.65 1.21 19.17
CA ALA A 193 20.64 0.85 18.17
C ALA A 193 20.78 -0.69 18.08
N GLY A 194 20.72 -1.22 16.86
CA GLY A 194 20.73 -2.66 16.55
C GLY A 194 19.34 -3.30 16.42
N ASP A 195 18.27 -2.62 16.81
CA ASP A 195 16.90 -3.08 16.57
C ASP A 195 16.61 -3.08 15.07
N THR A 196 15.75 -4.01 14.63
CA THR A 196 15.28 -4.01 13.25
C THR A 196 14.12 -3.04 13.14
N VAL A 197 14.25 -2.05 12.27
CA VAL A 197 13.22 -1.05 11.98
C VAL A 197 12.81 -1.12 10.53
N ARG A 198 11.60 -0.65 10.26
CA ARG A 198 11.07 -0.58 8.91
C ARG A 198 11.56 0.64 8.18
N TYR A 199 12.21 0.42 7.04
CA TYR A 199 12.62 1.46 6.11
C TYR A 199 11.61 1.62 4.96
N LEU A 200 11.38 2.86 4.55
CA LEU A 200 10.63 3.24 3.35
C LEU A 200 11.59 4.05 2.47
N ALA A 201 12.19 3.40 1.48
CA ALA A 201 13.10 4.10 0.56
C ALA A 201 12.33 5.14 -0.25
N LEU A 202 12.92 6.33 -0.42
CA LEU A 202 12.25 7.41 -1.16
C LEU A 202 12.07 7.06 -2.64
N SER A 203 12.97 6.26 -3.20
CA SER A 203 12.83 5.68 -4.55
C SER A 203 11.50 4.94 -4.72
N ASP A 204 11.14 4.12 -3.74
CA ASP A 204 9.96 3.27 -3.80
C ASP A 204 8.68 4.09 -3.57
N LEU A 205 8.79 5.17 -2.79
CA LEU A 205 7.69 6.11 -2.58
C LEU A 205 7.39 6.95 -3.84
N LEU A 206 8.42 7.31 -4.61
CA LEU A 206 8.33 8.18 -5.78
C LEU A 206 8.13 7.44 -7.11
N ALA A 207 8.41 6.14 -7.19
CA ALA A 207 8.25 5.32 -8.38
C ALA A 207 6.78 4.95 -8.70
N GLY A 208 5.84 5.89 -8.49
CA GLY A 208 4.41 5.72 -8.75
C GLY A 208 4.08 5.47 -10.22
#